data_AF-A0A1S3N0E0-F1
#
_entry.id   AF-A0A1S3N0E0-F1
#
_cell.length_a   1.000
_cell.length_b   1.000
_cell.length_c   1.000
_cell.angle_alpha   90.00
_cell.angle_beta   90.00
_cell.angle_gamma   90.00
#
_symmetry.space_group_name_H-M   'P 1'
#
loop_
_entity.id
_entity.type
_entity.pdbx_description
1 polymer ?
#
loop_
_entity_poly.entity_id
_entity_poly.type
_entity_poly.pdbx_seq_one_letter_code
_entity_poly.pdbx_strand_id
1 'polypeptide(L)'
;MDRYIFIIVILACVLRAVRCYSSGKVTGACDNMTPQHKKGAQQSPAPFSVTTDRFSFKEGDEIIVRLLAGSTPFTGFMLQAREVGGSSPLGSFTVTSGEAQLLTCNGLPNSAVSHTSNSPKSSIQGIWRAPTSGNLNSIQFSASFVKDYSTFWVGVRSSPVTYNIAAAPPANSTSVTSTASSSSKVSNSSTGCGSTKVCFSKPLNCDPGVSPDCYFLSAMTSPSDTAIQLEMTGPSDGYIAIGFSDDQRMGNDDIYICGRDSGGLIQLQHAFSTGRKIPEILPLGNVSDVKSSVNNSIISCSFTTRNPISTQRSGGSSSLYYLMIVHGPSNNGIINFHTGTFISDTKVDISSPQVVTSEKEPPIIKAHGSLMLIAWMTTGSLGMIIARYLKGVAKGKHYFGKDVWFLVHVFLMTLTVAATIIAFILAFSEVGGWSGGAHPVLGCIVMILALFQPIGAMFRCGPQHHWRFIFNWSHALNAVAIKGLAVAAIFTGLSYVSTSEDSWLLKVMGGFVGWEATMYILLEFHMRWKRNAHAESASESTRMELVLLVLFFLGNIAFLVALLVGIGSS
;
A
#
# COMPACT_ATOMS: atom_id res chain seq x y z
N MET A 1 -9.03 -21.38 36.86
CA MET A 1 -10.12 -21.78 35.95
C MET A 1 -10.41 -20.69 34.91
N ASP A 2 -10.25 -19.42 35.28
CA ASP A 2 -10.55 -18.25 34.43
C ASP A 2 -9.64 -18.07 33.19
N ARG A 3 -8.44 -18.65 33.21
CA ARG A 3 -7.50 -18.60 32.06
C ARG A 3 -7.90 -19.50 30.89
N TYR A 4 -8.71 -20.53 31.13
CA TYR A 4 -9.13 -21.51 30.11
C TYR A 4 -10.45 -21.13 29.45
N ILE A 5 -11.33 -20.42 30.17
CA ILE A 5 -12.63 -19.95 29.65
C ILE A 5 -12.41 -18.90 28.55
N PHE A 6 -11.42 -18.01 28.71
CA PHE A 6 -11.06 -17.01 27.69
C PHE A 6 -10.52 -17.63 26.38
N ILE A 7 -9.84 -18.78 26.49
CA ILE A 7 -9.25 -19.50 25.35
C ILE A 7 -10.31 -20.26 24.56
N ILE A 8 -11.31 -20.84 25.24
CA ILE A 8 -12.42 -21.56 24.59
C ILE A 8 -13.32 -20.60 23.80
N VAL A 9 -13.54 -19.38 24.30
CA VAL A 9 -14.31 -18.34 23.59
C VAL A 9 -13.56 -17.85 22.34
N ILE A 10 -12.23 -17.76 22.37
CA ILE A 10 -11.43 -17.38 21.20
C ILE A 10 -11.35 -18.53 20.17
N LEU A 11 -11.24 -19.78 20.61
CA LEU A 11 -11.15 -20.93 19.71
C LEU A 11 -12.49 -21.25 19.01
N ALA A 12 -13.61 -20.99 19.68
CA ALA A 12 -14.96 -21.13 19.11
C ALA A 12 -15.26 -20.11 18.00
N CYS A 13 -14.60 -18.95 17.99
CA CYS A 13 -14.76 -17.93 16.96
C CYS A 13 -14.03 -18.23 15.63
N VAL A 14 -13.17 -19.26 15.57
CA VAL A 14 -12.26 -19.49 14.42
C VAL A 14 -12.68 -20.66 13.52
N LEU A 15 -13.69 -21.46 13.89
CA LEU A 15 -14.15 -22.58 13.08
C LEU A 15 -15.45 -22.25 12.33
N ARG A 16 -15.33 -21.58 11.18
CA ARG A 16 -16.36 -21.67 10.12
C ARG A 16 -15.96 -22.75 9.12
N ALA A 17 -16.80 -23.78 9.00
CA ALA A 17 -16.70 -24.88 8.04
C ALA A 17 -16.67 -24.33 6.60
N VAL A 18 -15.64 -24.71 5.83
CA VAL A 18 -15.47 -24.31 4.43
C VAL A 18 -16.17 -25.36 3.56
N ARG A 19 -17.29 -24.98 2.93
CA ARG A 19 -17.92 -25.78 1.87
C ARG A 19 -17.26 -25.39 0.54
N CYS A 20 -16.54 -26.31 -0.09
CA CYS A 20 -16.00 -26.14 -1.45
C CYS A 20 -17.11 -26.42 -2.48
N TYR A 21 -17.40 -25.48 -3.38
CA TYR A 21 -18.40 -25.66 -4.44
C TYR A 21 -17.74 -25.63 -5.83
N SER A 22 -17.47 -26.79 -6.42
CA SER A 22 -17.08 -26.92 -7.84
C SER A 22 -18.27 -26.84 -8.81
N SER A 23 -19.49 -26.79 -8.28
CA SER A 23 -20.74 -26.84 -9.03
C SER A 23 -21.24 -25.47 -9.51
N GLY A 24 -20.48 -24.39 -9.28
CA GLY A 24 -20.78 -23.03 -9.72
C GLY A 24 -22.08 -22.40 -9.20
N LYS A 25 -22.77 -23.01 -8.22
CA LYS A 25 -23.93 -22.42 -7.53
C LYS A 25 -23.49 -21.32 -6.54
N VAL A 26 -23.04 -20.18 -7.07
CA VAL A 26 -22.37 -19.10 -6.33
C VAL A 26 -23.24 -17.86 -6.09
N THR A 27 -24.51 -18.05 -5.72
CA THR A 27 -25.44 -16.92 -5.47
C THR A 27 -24.96 -15.97 -4.37
N GLY A 28 -24.18 -16.45 -3.38
CA GLY A 28 -23.55 -15.60 -2.37
C GLY A 28 -22.47 -14.65 -2.89
N ALA A 29 -22.09 -14.75 -4.17
CA ALA A 29 -21.17 -13.84 -4.86
C ALA A 29 -21.91 -12.81 -5.75
N CYS A 30 -23.25 -12.78 -5.74
CA CYS A 30 -24.02 -11.91 -6.64
C CYS A 30 -23.69 -10.41 -6.51
N ASP A 31 -23.39 -9.92 -5.30
CA ASP A 31 -23.13 -8.49 -5.07
C ASP A 31 -21.73 -8.08 -5.51
N ASN A 32 -20.71 -8.80 -5.05
CA ASN A 32 -19.30 -8.48 -5.29
C ASN A 32 -18.69 -9.20 -6.50
N MET A 33 -19.39 -10.20 -7.07
CA MET A 33 -18.91 -11.10 -8.11
C MET A 33 -17.63 -11.86 -7.74
N THR A 34 -17.26 -11.89 -6.45
CA THR A 34 -16.01 -12.46 -5.99
C THR A 34 -16.20 -13.93 -5.64
N PRO A 35 -15.48 -14.85 -6.29
CA PRO A 35 -15.41 -16.24 -5.84
C PRO A 35 -14.96 -16.28 -4.37
N GLN A 36 -15.68 -17.01 -3.52
CA GLN A 36 -15.34 -17.14 -2.10
C GLN A 36 -14.15 -18.09 -1.87
N HIS A 37 -13.08 -17.88 -2.61
CA HIS A 37 -11.81 -18.53 -2.39
C HIS A 37 -11.07 -17.75 -1.30
N LYS A 38 -10.29 -18.43 -0.45
CA LYS A 38 -9.51 -17.78 0.64
C LYS A 38 -8.31 -16.95 0.14
N LYS A 39 -8.38 -16.48 -1.11
CA LYS A 39 -7.37 -15.72 -1.84
C LYS A 39 -8.07 -14.55 -2.51
N GLY A 40 -7.35 -13.43 -2.68
CA GLY A 40 -7.86 -12.29 -3.44
C GLY A 40 -7.86 -12.57 -4.94
N ALA A 41 -8.67 -11.81 -5.68
CA ALA A 41 -8.60 -11.80 -7.13
C ALA A 41 -7.21 -11.36 -7.59
N GLN A 42 -6.75 -11.91 -8.70
CA GLN A 42 -5.53 -11.52 -9.38
C GLN A 42 -5.63 -10.05 -9.80
N GLN A 43 -4.54 -9.33 -9.59
CA GLN A 43 -4.41 -7.92 -9.97
C GLN A 43 -3.75 -7.75 -11.34
N SER A 44 -3.18 -8.84 -11.90
CA SER A 44 -2.71 -8.85 -13.28
C SER A 44 -3.90 -8.71 -14.25
N PRO A 45 -3.68 -8.21 -15.49
CA PRO A 45 -4.71 -8.24 -16.51
C PRO A 45 -5.25 -9.67 -16.69
N ALA A 46 -6.57 -9.80 -16.77
CA ALA A 46 -7.19 -11.09 -17.02
C ALA A 46 -6.78 -11.56 -18.43
N PRO A 47 -6.29 -12.80 -18.59
CA PRO A 47 -6.08 -13.39 -19.93
C PRO A 47 -7.42 -13.81 -20.56
N PHE A 48 -8.52 -13.17 -20.17
CA PHE A 48 -9.90 -13.48 -20.56
C PHE A 48 -10.59 -12.18 -20.93
N SER A 49 -11.53 -12.23 -21.88
CA SER A 49 -12.29 -11.05 -22.31
C SER A 49 -13.78 -11.32 -22.31
N VAL A 50 -14.55 -10.24 -22.15
CA VAL A 50 -16.01 -10.20 -22.30
C VAL A 50 -16.30 -9.35 -23.52
N THR A 51 -16.95 -9.93 -24.51
CA THR A 51 -17.29 -9.24 -25.76
C THR A 51 -18.77 -9.35 -26.06
N THR A 52 -19.31 -8.34 -26.73
CA THR A 52 -20.70 -8.27 -27.16
C THR A 52 -20.75 -8.21 -28.68
N ASP A 53 -21.86 -8.66 -29.28
CA ASP A 53 -22.10 -8.51 -30.72
C ASP A 53 -22.64 -7.12 -31.10
N ARG A 54 -23.02 -6.31 -30.11
CA ARG A 54 -23.59 -4.97 -30.27
C ARG A 54 -23.01 -3.97 -29.25
N PHE A 55 -23.01 -2.70 -29.62
CA PHE A 55 -22.55 -1.58 -28.78
C PHE A 55 -23.69 -0.67 -28.31
N SER A 56 -24.94 -0.96 -28.71
CA SER A 56 -26.12 -0.26 -28.23
C SER A 56 -27.33 -1.19 -28.14
N PHE A 57 -28.33 -0.79 -27.34
CA PHE A 57 -29.57 -1.55 -27.14
C PHE A 57 -30.76 -0.64 -26.79
N LYS A 58 -31.98 -1.19 -26.94
CA LYS A 58 -33.25 -0.65 -26.43
C LYS A 58 -34.02 -1.73 -25.64
N GLU A 59 -35.18 -1.37 -25.10
CA GLU A 59 -36.05 -2.28 -24.35
C GLU A 59 -36.34 -3.58 -25.12
N GLY A 60 -36.17 -4.70 -24.43
CA GLY A 60 -36.46 -6.03 -24.97
C GLY A 60 -35.47 -6.57 -26.00
N ASP A 61 -34.45 -5.80 -26.41
CA ASP A 61 -33.39 -6.28 -27.30
C ASP A 61 -32.63 -7.45 -26.68
N GLU A 62 -32.08 -8.31 -27.56
CA GLU A 62 -31.20 -9.41 -27.19
C GLU A 62 -29.77 -9.12 -27.66
N ILE A 63 -28.80 -9.34 -26.78
CA ILE A 63 -27.36 -9.16 -27.01
C ILE A 63 -26.66 -10.48 -26.77
N ILE A 64 -25.83 -10.88 -27.72
CA ILE A 64 -24.96 -12.05 -27.58
C ILE A 64 -23.71 -11.61 -26.81
N VAL A 65 -23.48 -12.22 -25.65
CA VAL A 65 -22.31 -12.00 -24.81
C VAL A 65 -21.41 -13.22 -24.88
N ARG A 66 -20.13 -13.01 -25.18
CA ARG A 66 -19.12 -14.05 -25.26
C ARG A 66 -18.03 -13.83 -24.22
N LEU A 67 -17.80 -14.85 -23.42
CA LEU A 67 -16.62 -14.98 -22.57
C LEU A 67 -15.57 -15.75 -23.36
N LEU A 68 -14.38 -15.19 -23.51
CA LEU A 68 -13.31 -15.74 -24.33
C LEU A 68 -12.05 -15.91 -23.51
N ALA A 69 -11.41 -17.08 -23.63
CA ALA A 69 -10.07 -17.30 -23.16
C ALA A 69 -9.03 -16.79 -24.15
N GLY A 70 -7.93 -16.24 -23.63
CA GLY A 70 -6.71 -15.99 -24.38
C GLY A 70 -5.93 -17.28 -24.61
N SER A 71 -4.71 -17.37 -24.06
CA SER A 71 -3.85 -18.56 -24.25
C SER A 71 -4.16 -19.73 -23.30
N THR A 72 -4.89 -19.50 -22.19
CA THR A 72 -5.19 -20.55 -21.19
C THR A 72 -6.68 -20.60 -20.87
N PRO A 73 -7.29 -21.79 -20.72
CA PRO A 73 -8.71 -21.93 -20.40
C PRO A 73 -9.05 -21.47 -18.97
N PHE A 74 -10.30 -21.09 -18.74
CA PHE A 74 -10.87 -20.87 -17.41
C PHE A 74 -11.68 -22.09 -16.96
N THR A 75 -11.67 -22.41 -15.67
CA THR A 75 -12.40 -23.55 -15.09
C THR A 75 -13.74 -23.13 -14.49
N GLY A 76 -13.85 -21.87 -14.03
CA GLY A 76 -15.08 -21.30 -13.49
C GLY A 76 -15.31 -19.88 -13.96
N PHE A 77 -16.57 -19.44 -13.94
CA PHE A 77 -16.93 -18.07 -14.20
C PHE A 77 -18.25 -17.67 -13.52
N MET A 78 -18.48 -16.36 -13.43
CA MET A 78 -19.76 -15.73 -13.14
C MET A 78 -19.93 -14.48 -14.03
N LEU A 79 -21.10 -14.27 -14.62
CA LEU A 79 -21.40 -13.18 -15.54
C LEU A 79 -22.69 -12.46 -15.10
N GLN A 80 -22.68 -11.12 -15.13
CA GLN A 80 -23.84 -10.26 -14.92
C GLN A 80 -23.82 -9.08 -15.88
N ALA A 81 -24.99 -8.55 -16.22
CA ALA A 81 -25.12 -7.22 -16.79
C ALA A 81 -25.40 -6.22 -15.66
N ARG A 82 -24.72 -5.08 -15.66
CA ARG A 82 -24.89 -4.00 -14.67
C ARG A 82 -24.92 -2.67 -15.39
N GLU A 83 -25.63 -1.69 -14.84
CA GLU A 83 -25.49 -0.29 -15.27
C GLU A 83 -24.02 0.17 -15.16
N VAL A 84 -23.58 1.07 -16.03
CA VAL A 84 -22.24 1.68 -15.93
C VAL A 84 -22.14 2.42 -14.59
N GLY A 85 -21.18 2.03 -13.74
CA GLY A 85 -21.05 2.54 -12.37
C GLY A 85 -21.95 1.85 -11.33
N GLY A 86 -22.89 1.01 -11.75
CA GLY A 86 -23.82 0.28 -10.88
C GLY A 86 -23.29 -1.07 -10.38
N SER A 87 -23.88 -1.56 -9.28
CA SER A 87 -23.59 -2.88 -8.70
C SER A 87 -24.75 -3.88 -8.83
N SER A 88 -25.96 -3.42 -9.11
CA SER A 88 -27.15 -4.25 -9.21
C SER A 88 -27.23 -4.96 -10.58
N PRO A 89 -27.60 -6.25 -10.60
CA PRO A 89 -27.80 -6.97 -11.85
C PRO A 89 -29.05 -6.46 -12.58
N LEU A 90 -29.00 -6.41 -13.92
CA LEU A 90 -30.08 -5.95 -14.78
C LEU A 90 -30.37 -6.96 -15.90
N GLY A 91 -31.64 -7.05 -16.29
CA GLY A 91 -32.09 -7.91 -17.38
C GLY A 91 -32.02 -9.41 -17.04
N SER A 92 -32.09 -10.24 -18.07
CA SER A 92 -32.12 -11.69 -17.90
C SER A 92 -31.28 -12.40 -18.95
N PHE A 93 -30.70 -13.54 -18.60
CA PHE A 93 -29.89 -14.35 -19.50
C PHE A 93 -30.61 -15.63 -19.92
N THR A 94 -30.29 -16.09 -21.11
CA THR A 94 -30.49 -17.48 -21.55
C THR A 94 -29.16 -18.07 -21.98
N VAL A 95 -28.99 -19.38 -21.78
CA VAL A 95 -27.79 -20.12 -22.17
C VAL A 95 -28.18 -21.42 -22.85
N THR A 96 -27.40 -21.81 -23.86
CA THR A 96 -27.63 -23.04 -24.65
C THR A 96 -26.55 -24.11 -24.41
N SER A 97 -25.44 -23.76 -23.76
CA SER A 97 -24.35 -24.68 -23.42
C SER A 97 -24.61 -25.39 -22.08
N GLY A 98 -24.40 -26.72 -22.03
CA GLY A 98 -24.45 -27.51 -20.79
C GLY A 98 -23.34 -27.21 -19.78
N GLU A 99 -22.35 -26.40 -20.18
CA GLU A 99 -21.26 -25.95 -19.30
C GLU A 99 -21.60 -24.71 -18.48
N ALA A 100 -22.77 -24.11 -18.74
CA ALA A 100 -23.29 -22.91 -18.09
C ALA A 100 -24.66 -23.16 -17.44
N GLN A 101 -24.94 -22.44 -16.36
CA GLN A 101 -26.24 -22.44 -15.67
C GLN A 101 -26.63 -21.02 -15.27
N LEU A 102 -27.94 -20.80 -15.11
CA LEU A 102 -28.52 -19.54 -14.69
C LEU A 102 -28.56 -19.44 -13.16
N LEU A 103 -28.32 -18.25 -12.63
CA LEU A 103 -28.42 -17.92 -11.22
C LEU A 103 -29.46 -16.82 -11.01
N THR A 104 -30.11 -16.84 -9.85
CA THR A 104 -30.99 -15.77 -9.37
C THR A 104 -30.18 -14.89 -8.41
N CYS A 105 -29.95 -13.63 -8.78
CA CYS A 105 -29.25 -12.67 -7.92
C CYS A 105 -30.21 -11.58 -7.46
N ASN A 106 -30.16 -11.26 -6.17
CA ASN A 106 -30.95 -10.18 -5.56
C ASN A 106 -32.45 -10.29 -5.86
N GLY A 107 -32.97 -11.52 -5.88
CA GLY A 107 -34.36 -11.83 -6.18
C GLY A 107 -34.75 -11.75 -7.66
N LEU A 108 -33.84 -11.33 -8.55
CA LEU A 108 -34.08 -11.25 -9.99
C LEU A 108 -33.77 -12.59 -10.68
N PRO A 109 -34.77 -13.30 -11.25
CA PRO A 109 -34.54 -14.58 -11.91
C PRO A 109 -33.65 -14.44 -13.15
N ASN A 110 -32.78 -15.43 -13.38
CA ASN A 110 -31.89 -15.51 -14.55
C ASN A 110 -31.00 -14.29 -14.76
N SER A 111 -30.72 -13.52 -13.71
CA SER A 111 -29.98 -12.27 -13.79
C SER A 111 -28.45 -12.44 -13.86
N ALA A 112 -27.97 -13.68 -13.73
CA ALA A 112 -26.56 -14.02 -13.82
C ALA A 112 -26.35 -15.41 -14.42
N VAL A 113 -25.14 -15.65 -14.94
CA VAL A 113 -24.71 -16.94 -15.52
C VAL A 113 -23.46 -17.42 -14.81
N SER A 114 -23.34 -18.72 -14.58
CA SER A 114 -22.15 -19.35 -13.99
C SER A 114 -21.86 -20.72 -14.59
N HIS A 115 -20.72 -21.31 -14.26
CA HIS A 115 -20.31 -22.64 -14.71
C HIS A 115 -21.09 -23.77 -14.01
N THR A 116 -21.23 -24.95 -14.62
CA THR A 116 -21.83 -26.16 -13.99
C THR A 116 -20.82 -27.08 -13.33
N SER A 117 -19.56 -27.04 -13.77
CA SER A 117 -18.45 -27.82 -13.23
C SER A 117 -17.12 -27.09 -13.40
N ASN A 118 -16.05 -27.60 -12.78
CA ASN A 118 -14.68 -27.07 -12.92
C ASN A 118 -13.95 -27.56 -14.20
N SER A 119 -14.67 -28.11 -15.20
CA SER A 119 -14.07 -28.46 -16.49
C SER A 119 -13.40 -27.24 -17.14
N PRO A 120 -12.23 -27.38 -17.80
CA PRO A 120 -11.62 -26.27 -18.54
C PRO A 120 -12.51 -25.81 -19.70
N LYS A 121 -12.65 -24.49 -19.88
CA LYS A 121 -13.48 -23.84 -20.89
C LYS A 121 -12.65 -22.80 -21.64
N SER A 122 -12.79 -22.76 -22.96
CA SER A 122 -12.16 -21.74 -23.83
C SER A 122 -13.13 -20.64 -24.24
N SER A 123 -14.42 -20.92 -24.34
CA SER A 123 -15.45 -19.93 -24.62
C SER A 123 -16.79 -20.32 -24.01
N ILE A 124 -17.53 -19.31 -23.54
CA ILE A 124 -18.93 -19.44 -23.14
C ILE A 124 -19.73 -18.35 -23.82
N GLN A 125 -20.91 -18.71 -24.33
CA GLN A 125 -21.84 -17.79 -24.94
C GLN A 125 -23.14 -17.76 -24.13
N GLY A 126 -23.61 -16.55 -23.83
CA GLY A 126 -24.94 -16.30 -23.27
C GLY A 126 -25.68 -15.25 -24.11
N ILE A 127 -27.00 -15.30 -24.08
CA ILE A 127 -27.86 -14.29 -24.70
C ILE A 127 -28.48 -13.49 -23.56
N TRP A 128 -28.20 -12.20 -23.51
CA TRP A 128 -28.79 -11.29 -22.54
C TRP A 128 -29.97 -10.55 -23.16
N ARG A 129 -31.09 -10.47 -22.44
CA ARG A 129 -32.29 -9.77 -22.85
C ARG A 129 -32.53 -8.56 -21.96
N ALA A 130 -32.65 -7.39 -22.59
CA ALA A 130 -32.94 -6.13 -21.92
C ALA A 130 -34.33 -6.14 -21.27
N PRO A 131 -34.51 -5.48 -20.11
CA PRO A 131 -35.83 -5.27 -19.54
C PRO A 131 -36.77 -4.58 -20.54
N THR A 132 -38.06 -4.91 -20.48
CA THR A 132 -39.08 -4.34 -21.38
C THR A 132 -39.73 -3.06 -20.82
N SER A 133 -39.34 -2.63 -19.63
CA SER A 133 -39.88 -1.46 -18.92
C SER A 133 -38.92 -0.98 -17.84
N GLY A 134 -38.93 0.32 -17.54
CA GLY A 134 -38.10 0.95 -16.51
C GLY A 134 -37.20 2.04 -17.08
N ASN A 135 -36.55 2.82 -16.22
CA ASN A 135 -35.53 3.79 -16.64
C ASN A 135 -34.24 3.04 -16.96
N LEU A 136 -33.96 2.81 -18.24
CA LEU A 136 -32.74 2.14 -18.69
C LEU A 136 -31.63 3.16 -18.93
N ASN A 137 -30.40 2.76 -18.61
CA ASN A 137 -29.17 3.51 -18.83
C ASN A 137 -28.15 2.61 -19.52
N SER A 138 -27.02 3.17 -19.95
CA SER A 138 -25.92 2.40 -20.52
C SER A 138 -25.44 1.33 -19.54
N ILE A 139 -25.15 0.14 -20.07
CA ILE A 139 -24.74 -1.03 -19.28
C ILE A 139 -23.32 -1.46 -19.62
N GLN A 140 -22.77 -2.33 -18.78
CA GLN A 140 -21.58 -3.11 -19.05
C GLN A 140 -21.78 -4.55 -18.57
N PHE A 141 -21.22 -5.50 -19.29
CA PHE A 141 -21.19 -6.89 -18.85
C PHE A 141 -19.97 -7.10 -17.98
N SER A 142 -20.18 -7.56 -16.74
CA SER A 142 -19.12 -7.82 -15.77
C SER A 142 -19.00 -9.31 -15.54
N ALA A 143 -17.79 -9.83 -15.66
CA ALA A 143 -17.48 -11.23 -15.44
C ALA A 143 -16.36 -11.42 -14.42
N SER A 144 -16.44 -12.56 -13.73
CA SER A 144 -15.35 -13.12 -12.95
C SER A 144 -14.93 -14.43 -13.56
N PHE A 145 -13.63 -14.65 -13.67
CA PHE A 145 -13.01 -15.82 -14.30
C PHE A 145 -12.12 -16.53 -13.30
N VAL A 146 -12.25 -17.85 -13.17
CA VAL A 146 -11.43 -18.70 -12.32
C VAL A 146 -10.56 -19.56 -13.22
N LYS A 147 -9.24 -19.47 -13.10
CA LYS A 147 -8.30 -20.41 -13.72
C LYS A 147 -8.11 -21.63 -12.83
N ASP A 148 -7.86 -21.40 -11.55
CA ASP A 148 -7.78 -22.42 -10.49
C ASP A 148 -8.21 -21.84 -9.13
N TYR A 149 -8.19 -22.65 -8.07
CA TYR A 149 -8.66 -22.24 -6.74
C TYR A 149 -7.96 -20.97 -6.20
N SER A 150 -6.68 -20.77 -6.53
CA SER A 150 -5.91 -19.61 -6.09
C SER A 150 -5.88 -18.45 -7.09
N THR A 151 -6.16 -18.73 -8.36
CA THR A 151 -5.95 -17.79 -9.46
C THR A 151 -7.26 -17.51 -10.19
N PHE A 152 -7.83 -16.35 -9.91
CA PHE A 152 -9.09 -15.88 -10.50
C PHE A 152 -9.11 -14.36 -10.63
N TRP A 153 -9.88 -13.82 -11.56
CA TRP A 153 -10.06 -12.40 -11.83
C TRP A 153 -11.51 -12.04 -11.59
N VAL A 154 -11.76 -10.83 -11.08
CA VAL A 154 -13.10 -10.30 -10.81
C VAL A 154 -13.22 -8.96 -11.50
N GLY A 155 -14.40 -8.65 -12.05
CA GLY A 155 -14.67 -7.36 -12.66
C GLY A 155 -14.01 -7.18 -14.03
N VAL A 156 -13.82 -8.26 -14.78
CA VAL A 156 -13.47 -8.19 -16.20
C VAL A 156 -14.71 -7.70 -16.95
N ARG A 157 -14.63 -6.52 -17.56
CA ARG A 157 -15.79 -5.83 -18.14
C ARG A 157 -15.73 -5.83 -19.67
N SER A 158 -16.90 -5.88 -20.31
CA SER A 158 -17.02 -5.50 -21.72
C SER A 158 -16.84 -3.99 -21.89
N SER A 159 -16.66 -3.54 -23.14
CA SER A 159 -16.94 -2.13 -23.48
C SER A 159 -18.39 -1.78 -23.08
N PRO A 160 -18.66 -0.52 -22.70
CA PRO A 160 -20.02 -0.08 -22.43
C PRO A 160 -20.94 -0.30 -23.64
N VAL A 161 -22.18 -0.71 -23.37
CA VAL A 161 -23.26 -0.82 -24.37
C VAL A 161 -24.24 0.31 -24.09
N THR A 162 -24.32 1.25 -25.04
CA THR A 162 -25.08 2.49 -24.89
C THR A 162 -26.58 2.24 -25.00
N TYR A 163 -27.34 2.76 -24.05
CA TYR A 163 -28.79 2.78 -24.17
C TYR A 163 -29.20 3.89 -25.14
N ASN A 164 -29.84 3.52 -26.26
CA ASN A 164 -30.22 4.47 -27.30
C ASN A 164 -31.72 4.82 -27.18
N ILE A 165 -32.00 6.06 -26.76
CA ILE A 165 -33.28 6.71 -27.04
C ILE A 165 -33.17 7.26 -28.47
N ALA A 166 -33.98 6.79 -29.42
CA ALA A 166 -34.07 7.44 -30.73
C ALA A 166 -34.38 8.95 -30.54
N ALA A 167 -33.74 9.94 -31.17
CA ALA A 167 -32.80 9.99 -32.29
C ALA A 167 -32.01 11.33 -32.28
N ALA A 168 -30.80 11.34 -32.82
CA ALA A 168 -30.21 12.45 -33.60
C ALA A 168 -29.06 11.90 -34.49
N PRO A 169 -28.79 12.46 -35.68
CA PRO A 169 -27.97 11.81 -36.71
C PRO A 169 -26.46 11.83 -36.38
N PRO A 170 -25.66 10.94 -36.97
CA PRO A 170 -24.22 10.86 -36.69
C PRO A 170 -23.51 12.11 -37.23
N ALA A 171 -22.88 12.88 -36.34
CA ALA A 171 -21.82 13.79 -36.74
C ALA A 171 -20.66 12.92 -37.25
N ASN A 172 -20.32 13.13 -38.53
CA ASN A 172 -19.23 12.47 -39.24
C ASN A 172 -18.00 12.28 -38.36
N SER A 173 -17.61 11.03 -38.17
CA SER A 173 -16.30 10.64 -37.66
C SER A 173 -15.23 11.05 -38.67
N THR A 174 -14.77 12.29 -38.60
CA THR A 174 -13.49 12.66 -39.22
C THR A 174 -12.39 12.12 -38.31
N SER A 175 -11.84 10.97 -38.69
CA SER A 175 -10.58 10.49 -38.16
C SER A 175 -9.50 11.53 -38.46
N VAL A 176 -9.14 12.36 -37.47
CA VAL A 176 -7.91 13.14 -37.56
C VAL A 176 -6.77 12.20 -37.19
N THR A 177 -6.19 11.60 -38.21
CA THR A 177 -4.86 11.01 -38.16
C THR A 177 -3.86 12.15 -37.98
N SER A 178 -3.43 12.41 -36.75
CA SER A 178 -2.27 13.28 -36.49
C SER A 178 -1.00 12.44 -36.56
N THR A 179 -0.42 12.40 -37.75
CA THR A 179 0.93 11.90 -38.03
C THR A 179 1.96 12.96 -37.64
N ALA A 180 3.05 12.51 -37.00
CA ALA A 180 4.38 13.12 -36.87
C ALA A 180 4.61 14.27 -35.85
N SER A 181 5.22 13.89 -34.73
CA SER A 181 6.49 14.40 -34.19
C SER A 181 6.82 15.89 -34.29
N SER A 182 6.73 16.59 -33.15
CA SER A 182 7.70 17.62 -32.78
C SER A 182 8.03 17.53 -31.29
N SER A 183 9.29 17.18 -30.99
CA SER A 183 9.90 17.35 -29.66
C SER A 183 10.07 18.85 -29.40
N SER A 184 8.99 19.51 -28.97
CA SER A 184 9.10 20.86 -28.41
C SER A 184 9.60 20.71 -26.96
N LYS A 185 10.79 21.25 -26.69
CA LYS A 185 11.40 21.24 -25.36
C LYS A 185 10.45 21.96 -24.39
N VAL A 186 9.83 21.23 -23.47
CA VAL A 186 9.02 21.82 -22.40
C VAL A 186 10.01 22.46 -21.42
N SER A 187 10.06 23.79 -21.37
CA SER A 187 10.98 24.52 -20.48
C SER A 187 10.29 24.83 -19.16
N ASN A 188 10.24 23.85 -18.26
CA ASN A 188 9.71 24.06 -16.91
C ASN A 188 10.78 24.79 -16.07
N SER A 189 10.40 25.87 -15.40
CA SER A 189 11.28 26.62 -14.49
C SER A 189 10.50 27.12 -13.27
N SER A 190 11.19 27.26 -12.14
CA SER A 190 10.65 27.92 -10.94
C SER A 190 10.48 29.45 -11.10
N THR A 191 10.84 30.03 -12.26
CA THR A 191 10.62 31.44 -12.56
C THR A 191 9.13 31.81 -12.45
N GLY A 192 8.81 32.83 -11.66
CA GLY A 192 7.44 33.31 -11.43
C GLY A 192 6.70 32.63 -10.29
N CYS A 193 7.29 31.62 -9.62
CA CYS A 193 6.71 31.01 -8.44
C CYS A 193 6.46 32.03 -7.32
N GLY A 194 5.24 32.06 -6.78
CA GLY A 194 4.84 33.01 -5.74
C GLY A 194 4.48 34.42 -6.24
N SER A 195 4.68 34.71 -7.52
CA SER A 195 4.37 36.02 -8.11
C SER A 195 3.31 35.90 -9.21
N THR A 196 3.52 35.01 -10.18
CA THR A 196 2.61 34.81 -11.32
C THR A 196 1.99 33.42 -11.35
N LYS A 197 2.58 32.45 -10.65
CA LYS A 197 2.08 31.08 -10.58
C LYS A 197 2.24 30.48 -9.18
N VAL A 198 1.34 29.57 -8.85
CA VAL A 198 1.48 28.66 -7.71
C VAL A 198 2.53 27.63 -8.04
N CYS A 199 3.42 27.33 -7.11
CA CYS A 199 4.42 26.30 -7.29
C CYS A 199 4.49 25.37 -6.10
N PHE A 200 4.57 24.08 -6.40
CA PHE A 200 4.80 23.03 -5.43
C PHE A 200 5.98 22.20 -5.92
N SER A 201 7.03 22.08 -5.10
CA SER A 201 8.25 21.38 -5.50
C SER A 201 8.88 20.54 -4.40
N LYS A 202 9.54 19.46 -4.82
CA LYS A 202 10.35 18.58 -3.98
C LYS A 202 11.69 18.28 -4.68
N PRO A 203 12.85 18.54 -4.05
CA PRO A 203 13.05 19.24 -2.76
C PRO A 203 12.48 20.66 -2.74
N LEU A 204 12.23 21.21 -1.54
CA LEU A 204 11.61 22.54 -1.40
C LEU A 204 12.46 23.59 -2.14
N ASN A 205 11.80 24.40 -2.98
CA ASN A 205 12.42 25.45 -3.80
C ASN A 205 13.42 24.96 -4.86
N CYS A 206 13.40 23.68 -5.24
CA CYS A 206 14.17 23.23 -6.40
C CYS A 206 13.67 23.90 -7.70
N ASP A 207 14.58 24.12 -8.65
CA ASP A 207 14.26 24.60 -10.00
C ASP A 207 14.38 23.45 -11.01
N PRO A 208 13.30 23.02 -11.68
CA PRO A 208 13.38 21.97 -12.68
C PRO A 208 14.24 22.32 -13.91
N GLY A 209 14.57 23.61 -14.12
CA GLY A 209 15.48 24.03 -15.19
C GLY A 209 16.96 23.75 -14.90
N VAL A 210 17.31 23.50 -13.64
CA VAL A 210 18.69 23.35 -13.16
C VAL A 210 18.91 22.03 -12.41
N SER A 211 17.92 21.60 -11.62
CA SER A 211 17.99 20.44 -10.74
C SER A 211 17.31 19.22 -11.38
N PRO A 212 18.06 18.14 -11.71
CA PRO A 212 17.49 16.95 -12.35
C PRO A 212 16.56 16.16 -11.43
N ASP A 213 16.75 16.24 -10.11
CA ASP A 213 15.95 15.53 -9.10
C ASP A 213 14.71 16.31 -8.63
N CYS A 214 14.31 17.35 -9.36
CA CYS A 214 13.23 18.23 -8.98
C CYS A 214 11.87 17.71 -9.47
N TYR A 215 11.02 17.29 -8.54
CA TYR A 215 9.60 17.11 -8.78
C TYR A 215 8.91 18.46 -8.64
N PHE A 216 8.18 18.87 -9.67
CA PHE A 216 7.64 20.21 -9.75
C PHE A 216 6.25 20.21 -10.37
N LEU A 217 5.34 20.94 -9.73
CA LEU A 217 4.02 21.31 -10.21
C LEU A 217 3.95 22.84 -10.20
N SER A 218 3.52 23.45 -11.30
CA SER A 218 3.06 24.83 -11.30
C SER A 218 1.65 24.96 -11.84
N ALA A 219 0.92 25.93 -11.31
CA ALA A 219 -0.40 26.31 -11.78
C ALA A 219 -0.48 27.82 -11.96
N MET A 220 -0.81 28.25 -13.17
CA MET A 220 -1.00 29.65 -13.53
C MET A 220 -2.43 29.84 -14.03
N THR A 221 -3.17 30.71 -13.36
CA THR A 221 -4.54 31.07 -13.74
C THR A 221 -4.56 32.38 -14.50
N SER A 222 -5.36 32.49 -15.55
CA SER A 222 -5.59 33.77 -16.23
C SER A 222 -6.67 34.58 -15.49
N PRO A 223 -6.47 35.86 -15.15
CA PRO A 223 -7.47 36.68 -14.47
C PRO A 223 -8.79 36.87 -15.24
N SER A 224 -8.78 36.63 -16.54
CA SER A 224 -9.92 36.84 -17.44
C SER A 224 -10.69 35.57 -17.80
N ASP A 225 -10.26 34.40 -17.30
CA ASP A 225 -10.76 33.10 -17.77
C ASP A 225 -10.63 32.00 -16.70
N THR A 226 -11.40 30.91 -16.84
CA THR A 226 -11.30 29.70 -16.01
C THR A 226 -10.16 28.77 -16.43
N ALA A 227 -9.32 29.20 -17.37
CA ALA A 227 -8.19 28.43 -17.88
C ALA A 227 -7.05 28.37 -16.86
N ILE A 228 -6.61 27.15 -16.56
CA ILE A 228 -5.48 26.87 -15.69
C ILE A 228 -4.38 26.26 -16.55
N GLN A 229 -3.25 26.95 -16.66
CA GLN A 229 -2.05 26.40 -17.25
C GLN A 229 -1.29 25.61 -16.18
N LEU A 230 -1.14 24.31 -16.44
CA LEU A 230 -0.48 23.37 -15.54
C LEU A 230 0.84 22.91 -16.15
N GLU A 231 1.87 22.89 -15.32
CA GLU A 231 3.17 22.31 -15.66
C GLU A 231 3.51 21.25 -14.62
N MET A 232 3.92 20.07 -15.07
CA MET A 232 4.43 19.03 -14.18
C MET A 232 5.73 18.44 -14.74
N THR A 233 6.72 18.19 -13.88
CA THR A 233 7.96 17.54 -14.27
C THR A 233 8.62 16.81 -13.11
N GLY A 234 9.40 15.77 -13.42
CA GLY A 234 10.23 15.08 -12.44
C GLY A 234 10.84 13.79 -13.00
N PRO A 235 11.86 13.23 -12.33
CA PRO A 235 12.46 11.96 -12.72
C PRO A 235 11.48 10.80 -12.44
N SER A 236 11.19 9.99 -13.47
CA SER A 236 10.29 8.84 -13.35
C SER A 236 10.48 7.83 -14.49
N ASP A 237 10.39 6.54 -14.15
CA ASP A 237 10.50 5.43 -15.10
C ASP A 237 9.18 5.10 -15.82
N GLY A 238 8.09 5.83 -15.54
CA GLY A 238 6.80 5.55 -16.13
C GLY A 238 5.89 6.75 -16.26
N TYR A 239 5.54 7.37 -15.14
CA TYR A 239 4.62 8.50 -15.10
C TYR A 239 4.93 9.48 -13.97
N ILE A 240 4.50 10.72 -14.17
CA ILE A 240 4.28 11.71 -13.13
C ILE A 240 2.81 12.13 -13.18
N ALA A 241 2.20 12.33 -12.02
CA ALA A 241 0.82 12.74 -11.92
C ALA A 241 0.66 13.84 -10.89
N ILE A 242 -0.34 14.68 -11.09
CA ILE A 242 -0.74 15.72 -10.16
C ILE A 242 -2.18 15.47 -9.73
N GLY A 243 -2.45 15.66 -8.44
CA GLY A 243 -3.77 15.43 -7.85
C GLY A 243 -4.28 16.65 -7.10
N PHE A 244 -5.58 16.88 -7.17
CA PHE A 244 -6.31 17.88 -6.40
C PHE A 244 -7.25 17.17 -5.44
N SER A 245 -7.13 17.45 -4.15
CA SER A 245 -7.87 16.76 -3.10
C SER A 245 -8.47 17.67 -2.04
N ASP A 246 -9.51 17.17 -1.37
CA ASP A 246 -10.13 17.81 -0.22
C ASP A 246 -9.41 17.51 1.10
N ASP A 247 -8.57 16.47 1.14
CA ASP A 247 -7.77 16.05 2.29
C ASP A 247 -6.34 15.62 1.87
N GLN A 248 -5.51 15.23 2.83
CA GLN A 248 -4.13 14.78 2.58
C GLN A 248 -4.03 13.28 2.27
N ARG A 249 -5.14 12.62 1.90
CA ARG A 249 -5.18 11.18 1.68
C ARG A 249 -5.53 10.88 0.23
N MET A 250 -4.64 10.17 -0.46
CA MET A 250 -4.94 9.68 -1.79
C MET A 250 -6.14 8.73 -1.79
N GLY A 251 -7.03 8.92 -2.75
CA GLY A 251 -8.11 8.00 -3.07
C GLY A 251 -9.48 8.65 -3.23
N ASN A 252 -9.62 9.96 -3.35
CA ASN A 252 -10.87 10.60 -3.82
C ASN A 252 -10.54 11.93 -4.53
N ASP A 253 -9.59 11.85 -5.46
CA ASP A 253 -8.88 13.00 -6.01
C ASP A 253 -9.08 13.10 -7.52
N ASP A 254 -9.11 14.34 -8.00
CA ASP A 254 -9.06 14.67 -9.43
C ASP A 254 -7.59 14.71 -9.88
N ILE A 255 -7.25 14.00 -10.95
CA ILE A 255 -5.85 13.68 -11.30
C ILE A 255 -5.58 13.91 -12.78
N TYR A 256 -4.45 14.56 -13.07
CA TYR A 256 -3.83 14.54 -14.39
C TYR A 256 -2.56 13.69 -14.37
N ILE A 257 -2.45 12.76 -15.31
CA ILE A 257 -1.36 11.79 -15.40
C ILE A 257 -0.57 12.06 -16.69
N CYS A 258 0.70 12.38 -16.56
CA CYS A 258 1.67 12.46 -17.65
C CYS A 258 2.51 11.18 -17.63
N GLY A 259 2.20 10.22 -18.50
CA GLY A 259 2.79 8.88 -18.44
C GLY A 259 3.12 8.28 -19.80
N ARG A 260 4.05 7.32 -19.81
CA ARG A 260 4.39 6.53 -21.01
C ARG A 260 3.22 5.62 -21.38
N ASP A 261 2.78 5.72 -22.64
CA ASP A 261 1.79 4.84 -23.26
C ASP A 261 2.41 3.46 -23.62
N SER A 262 1.64 2.60 -24.29
CA SER A 262 2.11 1.29 -24.75
C SER A 262 3.20 1.36 -25.83
N GLY A 263 3.30 2.49 -26.54
CA GLY A 263 4.34 2.75 -27.54
C GLY A 263 5.59 3.44 -26.97
N GLY A 264 5.61 3.74 -25.67
CA GLY A 264 6.69 4.46 -25.00
C GLY A 264 6.65 5.98 -25.17
N LEU A 265 5.60 6.54 -25.78
CA LEU A 265 5.40 7.97 -25.91
C LEU A 265 4.74 8.54 -24.66
N ILE A 266 5.09 9.77 -24.27
CA ILE A 266 4.44 10.45 -23.15
C ILE A 266 3.08 10.97 -23.60
N GLN A 267 2.04 10.62 -22.86
CA GLN A 267 0.68 11.09 -23.06
C GLN A 267 0.12 11.68 -21.77
N LEU A 268 -0.74 12.69 -21.94
CA LEU A 268 -1.52 13.27 -20.87
C LEU A 268 -2.88 12.56 -20.77
N GLN A 269 -3.24 12.13 -19.56
CA GLN A 269 -4.52 11.51 -19.25
C GLN A 269 -5.18 12.27 -18.10
N HIS A 270 -6.50 12.28 -18.08
CA HIS A 270 -7.31 12.80 -16.97
C HIS A 270 -7.97 11.61 -16.28
N ALA A 271 -7.98 11.59 -14.95
CA ALA A 271 -8.44 10.45 -14.17
C ALA A 271 -8.98 10.87 -12.81
N PHE A 272 -9.78 10.01 -12.20
CA PHE A 272 -10.27 10.19 -10.83
C PHE A 272 -9.87 9.00 -9.96
N SER A 273 -9.30 9.25 -8.79
CA SER A 273 -8.98 8.19 -7.82
C SER A 273 -10.18 7.88 -6.93
N THR A 274 -10.36 6.61 -6.56
CA THR A 274 -11.40 6.20 -5.58
C THR A 274 -10.89 5.04 -4.75
N GLY A 275 -10.64 5.25 -3.46
CA GLY A 275 -9.91 4.33 -2.60
C GLY A 275 -8.50 4.01 -3.10
N ARG A 276 -8.04 2.78 -2.83
CA ARG A 276 -6.70 2.29 -3.19
C ARG A 276 -6.73 1.32 -4.37
N LYS A 277 -7.19 1.78 -5.53
CA LYS A 277 -7.19 1.05 -6.80
C LYS A 277 -6.60 1.92 -7.90
N ILE A 278 -6.38 1.33 -9.08
CA ILE A 278 -5.99 2.08 -10.28
C ILE A 278 -7.06 3.18 -10.54
N PRO A 279 -6.65 4.44 -10.75
CA PRO A 279 -7.56 5.54 -11.07
C PRO A 279 -8.43 5.24 -12.30
N GLU A 280 -9.67 5.72 -12.28
CA GLU A 280 -10.57 5.62 -13.42
C GLU A 280 -10.23 6.71 -14.43
N ILE A 281 -9.87 6.31 -15.66
CA ILE A 281 -9.57 7.26 -16.72
C ILE A 281 -10.86 7.94 -17.17
N LEU A 282 -10.86 9.26 -17.10
CA LEU A 282 -11.93 10.12 -17.58
C LEU A 282 -11.63 10.61 -19.01
N PRO A 283 -12.64 11.05 -19.77
CA PRO A 283 -12.40 11.83 -20.97
C PRO A 283 -11.50 13.02 -20.66
N LEU A 284 -10.50 13.26 -21.52
CA LEU A 284 -9.54 14.36 -21.34
C LEU A 284 -10.26 15.73 -21.25
N GLY A 285 -11.42 15.86 -21.89
CA GLY A 285 -12.28 17.03 -21.76
C GLY A 285 -11.70 18.27 -22.43
N ASN A 286 -11.90 19.44 -21.81
CA ASN A 286 -11.49 20.74 -22.32
C ASN A 286 -10.03 21.04 -21.95
N VAL A 287 -9.11 20.30 -22.57
CA VAL A 287 -7.66 20.46 -22.42
C VAL A 287 -7.06 20.86 -23.77
N SER A 288 -6.21 21.88 -23.77
CA SER A 288 -5.49 22.39 -24.94
C SER A 288 -3.99 22.54 -24.68
N ASP A 289 -3.23 22.86 -25.73
CA ASP A 289 -1.81 23.22 -25.65
C ASP A 289 -0.91 22.17 -24.99
N VAL A 290 -1.27 20.89 -25.12
CA VAL A 290 -0.53 19.78 -24.53
C VAL A 290 0.85 19.68 -25.18
N LYS A 291 1.88 19.84 -24.36
CA LYS A 291 3.28 19.61 -24.69
C LYS A 291 3.83 18.57 -23.72
N SER A 292 4.55 17.59 -24.25
CA SER A 292 5.12 16.52 -23.46
C SER A 292 6.54 16.19 -23.94
N SER A 293 7.44 15.91 -23.01
CA SER A 293 8.79 15.46 -23.33
C SER A 293 9.30 14.44 -22.31
N VAL A 294 10.22 13.59 -22.76
CA VAL A 294 11.03 12.73 -21.90
C VAL A 294 12.50 12.93 -22.25
N ASN A 295 13.33 13.27 -21.27
CA ASN A 295 14.77 13.41 -21.45
C ASN A 295 15.50 12.88 -20.21
N ASN A 296 16.44 11.95 -20.39
CA ASN A 296 17.20 11.34 -19.28
C ASN A 296 16.30 10.87 -18.11
N SER A 297 15.20 10.19 -18.42
CA SER A 297 14.17 9.75 -17.45
C SER A 297 13.40 10.86 -16.72
N ILE A 298 13.58 12.13 -17.08
CA ILE A 298 12.73 13.24 -16.63
C ILE A 298 11.53 13.33 -17.56
N ILE A 299 10.34 13.14 -17.02
CA ILE A 299 9.06 13.29 -17.73
C ILE A 299 8.57 14.71 -17.46
N SER A 300 8.18 15.44 -18.51
CA SER A 300 7.62 16.79 -18.40
C SER A 300 6.35 16.91 -19.25
N CYS A 301 5.30 17.48 -18.67
CA CYS A 301 4.08 17.88 -19.38
C CYS A 301 3.73 19.34 -19.06
N SER A 302 3.22 20.04 -20.07
CA SER A 302 2.61 21.37 -19.94
C SER A 302 1.31 21.38 -20.75
N PHE A 303 0.23 21.89 -20.18
CA PHE A 303 -1.08 21.91 -20.82
C PHE A 303 -1.98 22.96 -20.18
N THR A 304 -3.03 23.35 -20.88
CA THR A 304 -4.07 24.26 -20.37
C THR A 304 -5.35 23.47 -20.18
N THR A 305 -5.94 23.50 -18.98
CA THR A 305 -7.23 22.86 -18.70
C THR A 305 -8.29 23.90 -18.33
N ARG A 306 -9.51 23.63 -18.77
CA ARG A 306 -10.74 24.36 -18.39
C ARG A 306 -11.77 23.41 -17.78
N ASN A 307 -11.37 22.18 -17.47
CA ASN A 307 -12.22 21.24 -16.77
C ASN A 307 -12.44 21.74 -15.34
N PRO A 308 -13.66 21.62 -14.80
CA PRO A 308 -13.88 21.85 -13.37
C PRO A 308 -13.11 20.80 -12.58
N ILE A 309 -12.39 21.22 -11.54
CA ILE A 309 -11.76 20.30 -10.60
C ILE A 309 -12.89 19.67 -9.77
N SER A 310 -13.05 18.34 -9.86
CA SER A 310 -14.14 17.63 -9.20
C SER A 310 -13.60 16.82 -8.02
N THR A 311 -13.88 17.25 -6.79
CA THR A 311 -13.58 16.47 -5.58
C THR A 311 -14.88 16.01 -4.91
N GLN A 312 -14.89 14.80 -4.35
CA GLN A 312 -16.12 14.10 -3.95
C GLN A 312 -16.94 14.84 -2.86
N ARG A 313 -16.34 15.79 -2.10
CA ARG A 313 -17.02 16.57 -1.05
C ARG A 313 -17.34 18.01 -1.47
N SER A 314 -16.83 18.49 -2.59
CA SER A 314 -17.06 19.85 -3.07
C SER A 314 -18.17 19.86 -4.12
N GLY A 315 -19.42 19.84 -3.67
CA GLY A 315 -20.61 20.13 -4.50
C GLY A 315 -20.73 21.59 -4.96
N GLY A 316 -19.63 22.33 -5.01
CA GLY A 316 -19.58 23.74 -5.36
C GLY A 316 -18.15 24.30 -5.31
N SER A 317 -17.89 25.25 -6.21
CA SER A 317 -16.69 26.07 -6.44
C SER A 317 -15.79 26.41 -5.22
N SER A 318 -15.12 25.43 -4.62
CA SER A 318 -13.95 25.67 -3.77
C SER A 318 -12.74 25.94 -4.67
N SER A 319 -11.96 26.99 -4.40
CA SER A 319 -10.66 27.22 -5.06
C SER A 319 -9.49 26.60 -4.28
N LEU A 320 -9.77 26.02 -3.11
CA LEU A 320 -8.80 25.53 -2.13
C LEU A 320 -8.66 24.00 -2.17
N TYR A 321 -7.47 23.51 -2.51
CA TYR A 321 -7.17 22.08 -2.65
C TYR A 321 -5.84 21.71 -2.01
N TYR A 322 -5.73 20.49 -1.49
CA TYR A 322 -4.42 19.89 -1.30
C TYR A 322 -3.83 19.52 -2.65
N LEU A 323 -2.58 19.92 -2.90
CA LEU A 323 -1.86 19.58 -4.11
C LEU A 323 -1.04 18.33 -3.87
N MET A 324 -1.11 17.39 -4.81
CA MET A 324 -0.35 16.15 -4.76
C MET A 324 0.53 16.02 -5.99
N ILE A 325 1.79 15.61 -5.83
CA ILE A 325 2.67 15.17 -6.90
C ILE A 325 3.00 13.70 -6.64
N VAL A 326 2.84 12.86 -7.65
CA VAL A 326 3.02 11.43 -7.54
C VAL A 326 3.85 10.95 -8.72
N HIS A 327 4.76 10.01 -8.49
CA HIS A 327 5.53 9.39 -9.57
C HIS A 327 5.68 7.89 -9.37
N GLY A 328 5.81 7.16 -10.47
CA GLY A 328 6.00 5.73 -10.42
C GLY A 328 6.22 5.08 -11.78
N PRO A 329 6.49 3.78 -11.80
CA PRO A 329 6.65 3.04 -13.03
C PRO A 329 5.31 2.84 -13.74
N SER A 330 5.36 2.66 -15.06
CA SER A 330 4.23 2.25 -15.89
C SER A 330 4.66 1.04 -16.73
N ASN A 331 3.71 0.18 -17.06
CA ASN A 331 3.93 -1.00 -17.87
C ASN A 331 2.86 -1.06 -18.97
N ASN A 332 3.28 -1.02 -20.23
CA ASN A 332 2.39 -1.03 -21.40
C ASN A 332 1.25 0.01 -21.33
N GLY A 333 1.55 1.24 -20.93
CA GLY A 333 0.54 2.31 -20.80
C GLY A 333 -0.30 2.29 -19.52
N ILE A 334 -0.12 1.29 -18.66
CA ILE A 334 -0.83 1.18 -17.37
C ILE A 334 0.11 1.62 -16.25
N ILE A 335 -0.32 2.58 -15.42
CA ILE A 335 0.43 3.03 -14.25
C ILE A 335 0.43 1.97 -13.14
N ASN A 336 1.58 1.74 -12.52
CA ASN A 336 1.69 0.88 -11.33
C ASN A 336 1.53 1.71 -10.04
N PHE A 337 1.65 1.04 -8.89
CA PHE A 337 1.71 1.74 -7.61
C PHE A 337 2.89 2.72 -7.59
N HIS A 338 2.61 3.95 -7.15
CA HIS A 338 3.60 5.02 -7.10
C HIS A 338 4.75 4.68 -6.15
N THR A 339 5.95 5.10 -6.51
CA THR A 339 7.15 4.95 -5.66
C THR A 339 7.38 6.14 -4.75
N GLY A 340 6.81 7.31 -5.09
CA GLY A 340 6.87 8.50 -4.25
C GLY A 340 5.64 9.39 -4.44
N THR A 341 5.27 10.06 -3.35
CA THR A 341 4.12 10.95 -3.23
C THR A 341 4.50 12.14 -2.37
N PHE A 342 4.15 13.34 -2.82
CA PHE A 342 4.34 14.60 -2.11
C PHE A 342 3.00 15.31 -2.05
N ILE A 343 2.59 15.72 -0.85
CA ILE A 343 1.28 16.35 -0.59
C ILE A 343 1.54 17.70 0.06
N SER A 344 0.75 18.72 -0.24
CA SER A 344 0.89 20.03 0.42
C SER A 344 0.53 19.98 1.91
N ASP A 345 1.17 20.82 2.73
CA ASP A 345 0.86 20.95 4.17
C ASP A 345 -0.54 21.53 4.42
N THR A 346 -0.96 22.44 3.55
CA THR A 346 -2.23 23.19 3.65
C THR A 346 -3.00 23.12 2.34
N LYS A 347 -4.29 23.47 2.40
CA LYS A 347 -5.05 23.74 1.19
C LYS A 347 -4.52 25.00 0.51
N VAL A 348 -4.35 24.89 -0.79
CA VAL A 348 -3.75 25.90 -1.67
C VAL A 348 -4.85 26.49 -2.54
N ASP A 349 -4.92 27.82 -2.58
CA ASP A 349 -5.73 28.50 -3.58
C ASP A 349 -4.93 28.58 -4.88
N ILE A 350 -5.39 27.85 -5.90
CA ILE A 350 -4.71 27.76 -7.20
C ILE A 350 -4.72 29.10 -7.95
N SER A 351 -5.67 29.99 -7.62
CA SER A 351 -5.77 31.32 -8.23
C SER A 351 -4.86 32.36 -7.58
N SER A 352 -4.24 32.05 -6.44
CA SER A 352 -3.39 32.97 -5.70
C SER A 352 -1.93 32.51 -5.75
N PRO A 353 -1.05 33.21 -6.51
CA PRO A 353 0.36 32.83 -6.63
C PRO A 353 1.04 32.69 -5.27
N GLN A 354 1.58 31.50 -5.00
CA GLN A 354 2.29 31.19 -3.76
C GLN A 354 3.26 30.02 -3.94
N VAL A 355 4.24 29.92 -3.04
CA VAL A 355 5.11 28.76 -2.94
C VAL A 355 4.55 27.83 -1.87
N VAL A 356 4.28 26.59 -2.26
CA VAL A 356 3.61 25.57 -1.45
C VAL A 356 4.65 24.67 -0.79
N THR A 357 4.46 24.37 0.49
CA THR A 357 5.30 23.45 1.27
C THR A 357 4.68 22.06 1.35
N SER A 358 5.52 21.02 1.45
CA SER A 358 5.09 19.61 1.50
C SER A 358 4.92 19.09 2.93
N GLU A 359 3.93 18.21 3.13
CA GLU A 359 3.62 17.51 4.37
C GLU A 359 4.86 16.88 5.04
N LYS A 360 5.04 17.20 6.31
CA LYS A 360 5.93 16.44 7.23
C LYS A 360 5.24 15.14 7.61
N GLU A 361 5.99 14.04 7.68
CA GLU A 361 5.48 12.71 8.08
C GLU A 361 4.46 12.79 9.25
N PRO A 362 3.28 12.13 9.14
CA PRO A 362 2.22 12.27 10.12
C PRO A 362 2.73 11.99 11.55
N PRO A 363 2.31 12.77 12.57
CA PRO A 363 2.81 12.60 13.94
C PRO A 363 2.65 11.18 14.49
N ILE A 364 1.61 10.47 14.06
CA ILE A 364 1.33 9.08 14.45
C ILE A 364 2.34 8.07 13.84
N ILE A 365 2.81 8.30 12.61
CA ILE A 365 3.85 7.49 11.97
C ILE A 365 5.21 7.79 12.63
N LYS A 366 5.48 9.05 12.97
CA LYS A 366 6.65 9.44 13.79
C LYS A 366 6.62 8.75 15.16
N ALA A 367 5.46 8.68 15.81
CA ALA A 367 5.29 7.98 17.07
C ALA A 367 5.50 6.46 16.93
N HIS A 368 4.98 5.84 15.84
CA HIS A 368 5.26 4.44 15.50
C HIS A 368 6.78 4.18 15.40
N GLY A 369 7.48 4.96 14.57
CA GLY A 369 8.93 4.82 14.39
C GLY A 369 9.69 4.99 15.69
N SER A 370 9.34 6.03 16.47
CA SER A 370 9.95 6.32 17.77
C SER A 370 9.79 5.16 18.77
N LEU A 371 8.58 4.60 18.87
CA LEU A 371 8.32 3.44 19.73
C LEU A 371 9.08 2.20 19.28
N MET A 372 9.23 1.95 17.97
CA MET A 372 10.02 0.83 17.46
C MET A 372 11.52 0.98 17.78
N LEU A 373 12.08 2.19 17.69
CA LEU A 373 13.46 2.45 18.11
C LEU A 373 13.62 2.22 19.62
N ILE A 374 12.72 2.75 20.46
CA ILE A 374 12.75 2.54 21.91
C ILE A 374 12.59 1.04 22.26
N ALA A 375 11.69 0.33 21.59
CA ALA A 375 11.47 -1.09 21.83
C ALA A 375 12.74 -1.91 21.52
N TRP A 376 13.32 -1.74 20.34
CA TRP A 376 14.33 -2.66 19.82
C TRP A 376 15.78 -2.20 20.00
N MET A 377 16.03 -0.91 20.18
CA MET A 377 17.38 -0.38 20.44
C MET A 377 17.70 -0.27 21.93
N THR A 378 16.69 -0.10 22.80
CA THR A 378 16.93 0.06 24.24
C THR A 378 16.36 -1.09 25.04
N THR A 379 15.05 -1.16 25.23
CA THR A 379 14.44 -2.14 26.15
C THR A 379 14.74 -3.60 25.75
N GLY A 380 14.61 -3.91 24.46
CA GLY A 380 14.90 -5.23 23.89
C GLY A 380 16.36 -5.63 24.03
N SER A 381 17.27 -4.76 23.59
CA SER A 381 18.71 -4.99 23.68
C SER A 381 19.21 -5.12 25.12
N LEU A 382 18.76 -4.22 26.01
CA LEU A 382 19.14 -4.25 27.42
C LEU A 382 18.64 -5.52 28.12
N GLY A 383 17.39 -5.92 27.86
CA GLY A 383 16.84 -7.14 28.46
C GLY A 383 17.54 -8.42 28.01
N MET A 384 18.04 -8.47 26.77
CA MET A 384 18.87 -9.59 26.29
C MET A 384 20.25 -9.61 26.95
N ILE A 385 20.91 -8.45 27.08
CA ILE A 385 22.22 -8.35 27.76
C ILE A 385 22.10 -8.76 29.23
N ILE A 386 21.09 -8.27 29.94
CA ILE A 386 20.86 -8.63 31.35
C ILE A 386 20.66 -10.13 31.50
N ALA A 387 19.84 -10.74 30.64
CA ALA A 387 19.58 -12.17 30.68
C ALA A 387 20.77 -13.03 30.29
N ARG A 388 21.79 -12.50 29.59
CA ARG A 388 22.98 -13.26 29.19
C ARG A 388 24.17 -13.03 30.11
N TYR A 389 24.52 -11.77 30.36
CA TYR A 389 25.79 -11.38 30.98
C TYR A 389 25.66 -11.03 32.47
N LEU A 390 24.47 -10.62 32.94
CA LEU A 390 24.32 -10.06 34.29
C LEU A 390 23.62 -10.98 35.30
N LYS A 391 23.53 -12.28 35.00
CA LYS A 391 23.06 -13.28 35.96
C LYS A 391 23.94 -13.35 37.23
N GLY A 392 25.22 -12.98 37.12
CA GLY A 392 26.20 -13.03 38.20
C GLY A 392 26.14 -11.85 39.19
N VAL A 393 25.81 -10.66 38.70
CA VAL A 393 25.89 -9.38 39.44
C VAL A 393 24.85 -9.30 40.58
N ALA A 394 23.75 -10.06 40.48
CA ALA A 394 22.70 -10.09 41.50
C ALA A 394 22.56 -11.44 42.22
N LYS A 395 23.58 -12.31 42.15
CA LYS A 395 23.58 -13.59 42.89
C LYS A 395 23.38 -13.33 44.39
N GLY A 396 22.38 -14.00 44.98
CA GLY A 396 22.04 -13.89 46.41
C GLY A 396 21.07 -12.75 46.78
N LYS A 397 20.73 -11.85 45.83
CA LYS A 397 19.66 -10.85 46.04
C LYS A 397 18.37 -11.37 45.43
N HIS A 398 17.43 -11.76 46.29
CA HIS A 398 16.12 -12.25 45.89
C HIS A 398 15.04 -11.24 46.26
N TYR A 399 14.19 -10.91 45.30
CA TYR A 399 12.94 -10.17 45.56
C TYR A 399 11.79 -11.08 45.13
N PHE A 400 10.78 -11.23 45.99
CA PHE A 400 9.65 -12.15 45.77
C PHE A 400 10.08 -13.60 45.43
N GLY A 401 11.18 -14.08 46.04
CA GLY A 401 11.70 -15.42 45.81
C GLY A 401 12.29 -15.67 44.41
N LYS A 402 12.54 -14.61 43.61
CA LYS A 402 13.15 -14.70 42.28
C LYS A 402 14.43 -13.86 42.21
N ASP A 403 15.33 -14.26 41.31
CA ASP A 403 16.54 -13.50 41.03
C ASP A 403 16.22 -12.13 40.41
N VAL A 404 16.91 -11.08 40.84
CA VAL A 404 16.71 -9.70 40.32
C VAL A 404 16.90 -9.64 38.80
N TRP A 405 17.94 -10.27 38.25
CA TRP A 405 18.20 -10.26 36.80
C TRP A 405 16.98 -10.78 36.01
N PHE A 406 16.28 -11.77 36.56
CA PHE A 406 15.13 -12.39 35.92
C PHE A 406 13.92 -11.45 35.97
N LEU A 407 13.69 -10.75 37.09
CA LEU A 407 12.63 -9.75 37.20
C LEU A 407 12.86 -8.58 36.24
N VAL A 408 14.08 -8.06 36.18
CA VAL A 408 14.43 -6.95 35.28
C VAL A 408 14.32 -7.38 33.82
N HIS A 409 14.77 -8.59 33.47
CA HIS A 409 14.58 -9.13 32.12
C HIS A 409 13.09 -9.21 31.74
N VAL A 410 12.24 -9.81 32.59
CA VAL A 410 10.80 -9.93 32.32
C VAL A 410 10.16 -8.56 32.17
N PHE A 411 10.50 -7.60 33.02
CA PHE A 411 10.00 -6.23 32.93
C PHE A 411 10.37 -5.58 31.59
N LEU A 412 11.65 -5.60 31.21
CA LEU A 412 12.11 -5.01 29.96
C LEU A 412 11.50 -5.69 28.72
N MET A 413 11.42 -7.03 28.70
CA MET A 413 10.80 -7.75 27.58
C MET A 413 9.30 -7.47 27.47
N THR A 414 8.61 -7.30 28.60
CA THR A 414 7.19 -6.91 28.62
C THR A 414 7.00 -5.53 28.01
N LEU A 415 7.86 -4.56 28.36
CA LEU A 415 7.86 -3.23 27.75
C LEU A 415 8.14 -3.28 26.25
N THR A 416 9.12 -4.08 25.81
CA THR A 416 9.42 -4.25 24.37
C THR A 416 8.21 -4.79 23.60
N VAL A 417 7.55 -5.83 24.11
CA VAL A 417 6.36 -6.41 23.45
C VAL A 417 5.20 -5.42 23.45
N ALA A 418 4.93 -4.75 24.58
CA ALA A 418 3.86 -3.74 24.67
C ALA A 418 4.09 -2.57 23.70
N ALA A 419 5.30 -2.00 23.66
CA ALA A 419 5.66 -0.94 22.73
C ALA A 419 5.54 -1.40 21.27
N THR A 420 5.95 -2.64 20.96
CA THR A 420 5.80 -3.21 19.62
C THR A 420 4.32 -3.32 19.22
N ILE A 421 3.45 -3.79 20.12
CA ILE A 421 1.99 -3.89 19.88
C ILE A 421 1.39 -2.52 19.62
N ILE A 422 1.67 -1.54 20.49
CA ILE A 422 1.15 -0.17 20.35
C ILE A 422 1.62 0.43 19.03
N ALA A 423 2.93 0.37 18.76
CA ALA A 423 3.49 0.91 17.52
C ALA A 423 2.88 0.26 16.27
N PHE A 424 2.69 -1.06 16.29
CA PHE A 424 2.03 -1.78 15.18
C PHE A 424 0.60 -1.27 14.97
N ILE A 425 -0.18 -1.10 16.04
CA ILE A 425 -1.55 -0.56 15.95
C ILE A 425 -1.53 0.86 15.37
N LEU A 426 -0.64 1.74 15.82
CA LEU A 426 -0.53 3.12 15.31
C LEU A 426 -0.31 3.18 13.80
N ALA A 427 0.60 2.34 13.27
CA ALA A 427 0.87 2.29 11.84
C ALA A 427 -0.35 1.79 11.04
N PHE A 428 -0.99 0.71 11.49
CA PHE A 428 -2.15 0.16 10.79
C PHE A 428 -3.41 1.03 10.93
N SER A 429 -3.57 1.77 12.03
CA SER A 429 -4.69 2.70 12.19
C SER A 429 -4.56 3.91 11.28
N GLU A 430 -3.34 4.42 11.09
CA GLU A 430 -3.12 5.57 10.22
C GLU A 430 -3.22 5.17 8.75
N VAL A 431 -2.52 4.12 8.36
CA VAL A 431 -2.54 3.66 6.98
C VAL A 431 -3.91 3.08 6.63
N GLY A 432 -4.60 2.37 7.53
CA GLY A 432 -5.91 1.77 7.23
C GLY A 432 -5.86 0.72 6.11
N GLY A 433 -4.70 0.12 5.85
CA GLY A 433 -4.47 -0.84 4.77
C GLY A 433 -3.01 -1.26 4.65
N TRP A 434 -2.67 -1.95 3.56
CA TRP A 434 -1.31 -2.41 3.29
C TRP A 434 -0.51 -1.37 2.50
N SER A 435 0.63 -0.91 3.04
CA SER A 435 1.48 0.12 2.42
C SER A 435 2.43 -0.40 1.33
N GLY A 436 2.55 -1.72 1.14
CA GLY A 436 3.50 -2.32 0.20
C GLY A 436 4.96 -2.29 0.71
N GLY A 437 5.86 -2.99 0.02
CA GLY A 437 7.28 -3.03 0.38
C GLY A 437 7.67 -4.06 1.46
N ALA A 438 8.97 -4.12 1.77
CA ALA A 438 9.54 -5.12 2.69
C ALA A 438 9.26 -4.80 4.16
N HIS A 439 9.18 -3.53 4.53
CA HIS A 439 8.99 -3.07 5.91
C HIS A 439 7.74 -3.68 6.59
N PRO A 440 6.52 -3.58 6.04
CA PRO A 440 5.33 -4.14 6.70
C PRO A 440 5.38 -5.68 6.77
N VAL A 441 6.03 -6.36 5.82
CA VAL A 441 6.24 -7.82 5.89
C VAL A 441 7.15 -8.18 7.08
N LEU A 442 8.30 -7.52 7.18
CA LEU A 442 9.25 -7.72 8.27
C LEU A 442 8.61 -7.38 9.62
N GLY A 443 7.88 -6.27 9.71
CA GLY A 443 7.16 -5.85 10.92
C GLY A 443 6.11 -6.88 11.38
N CYS A 444 5.33 -7.46 10.46
CA CYS A 444 4.38 -8.52 10.79
C CYS A 444 5.06 -9.78 11.32
N ILE A 445 6.19 -10.19 10.71
CA ILE A 445 6.95 -11.36 11.17
C ILE A 445 7.51 -11.09 12.57
N VAL A 446 8.11 -9.92 12.80
CA VAL A 446 8.63 -9.49 14.11
C VAL A 446 7.52 -9.49 15.16
N MET A 447 6.34 -8.95 14.84
CA MET A 447 5.18 -8.93 15.74
C MET A 447 4.76 -10.36 16.15
N ILE A 448 4.58 -11.25 15.19
CA ILE A 448 4.16 -12.64 15.43
C ILE A 448 5.18 -13.35 16.33
N LEU A 449 6.46 -13.27 15.99
CA LEU A 449 7.53 -13.92 16.75
C LEU A 449 7.69 -13.30 18.16
N ALA A 450 7.51 -11.99 18.29
CA ALA A 450 7.56 -11.28 19.57
C ALA A 450 6.41 -11.71 20.50
N LEU A 451 5.21 -12.00 19.98
CA LEU A 451 4.10 -12.56 20.75
C LEU A 451 4.33 -14.02 21.15
N PHE A 452 5.02 -14.81 20.33
CA PHE A 452 5.39 -16.18 20.70
C PHE A 452 6.38 -16.25 21.87
N GLN A 453 7.22 -15.23 22.09
CA GLN A 453 8.18 -15.23 23.19
C GLN A 453 7.55 -15.34 24.60
N PRO A 454 6.63 -14.45 25.02
CA PRO A 454 5.98 -14.56 26.32
C PRO A 454 5.11 -15.82 26.42
N ILE A 455 4.46 -16.24 25.32
CA ILE A 455 3.67 -17.48 25.30
C ILE A 455 4.56 -18.68 25.59
N GLY A 456 5.68 -18.82 24.88
CA GLY A 456 6.67 -19.86 25.13
C GLY A 456 7.25 -19.79 26.55
N ALA A 457 7.51 -18.58 27.06
CA ALA A 457 8.01 -18.37 28.42
C ALA A 457 7.04 -18.83 29.52
N MET A 458 5.72 -18.88 29.27
CA MET A 458 4.75 -19.45 30.21
C MET A 458 4.90 -20.97 30.37
N PHE A 459 5.39 -21.67 29.34
CA PHE A 459 5.64 -23.10 29.35
C PHE A 459 7.06 -23.45 29.84
N ARG A 460 7.77 -22.49 30.45
CA ARG A 460 9.11 -22.68 30.97
C ARG A 460 9.13 -23.73 32.09
N CYS A 461 9.72 -24.88 31.82
CA CYS A 461 9.91 -25.96 32.79
C CYS A 461 10.81 -25.54 33.97
N GLY A 462 10.80 -26.30 35.08
CA GLY A 462 11.67 -26.04 36.24
C GLY A 462 13.19 -26.09 35.93
N PRO A 463 14.05 -25.55 36.80
CA PRO A 463 15.50 -25.46 36.56
C PRO A 463 16.20 -26.80 36.34
N GLN A 464 15.73 -27.86 37.01
CA GLN A 464 16.30 -29.22 36.97
C GLN A 464 15.58 -30.16 35.98
N HIS A 465 14.65 -29.64 35.17
CA HIS A 465 13.85 -30.47 34.26
C HIS A 465 14.65 -30.84 33.00
N HIS A 466 14.60 -32.09 32.55
CA HIS A 466 15.36 -32.57 31.38
C HIS A 466 15.07 -31.81 30.06
N TRP A 467 13.85 -31.28 29.85
CA TRP A 467 13.50 -30.50 28.65
C TRP A 467 13.89 -29.02 28.75
N ARG A 468 14.49 -28.61 29.88
CA ARG A 468 14.89 -27.22 30.10
C ARG A 468 15.91 -26.73 29.06
N PHE A 469 16.76 -27.63 28.55
CA PHE A 469 17.71 -27.30 27.50
C PHE A 469 16.99 -26.90 26.19
N ILE A 470 15.94 -27.62 25.80
CA ILE A 470 15.13 -27.34 24.59
C ILE A 470 14.51 -25.96 24.70
N PHE A 471 13.88 -25.67 25.85
CA PHE A 471 13.30 -24.36 26.13
C PHE A 471 14.36 -23.25 26.04
N ASN A 472 15.52 -23.42 26.67
CA ASN A 472 16.57 -22.39 26.66
C ASN A 472 17.04 -22.10 25.23
N TRP A 473 17.26 -23.13 24.41
CA TRP A 473 17.69 -22.97 23.03
C TRP A 473 16.61 -22.37 22.13
N SER A 474 15.36 -22.84 22.23
CA SER A 474 14.27 -22.31 21.42
C SER A 474 13.97 -20.85 21.74
N HIS A 475 13.93 -20.50 23.03
CA HIS A 475 13.73 -19.13 23.50
C HIS A 475 14.84 -18.19 23.03
N ALA A 476 16.11 -18.62 23.14
CA ALA A 476 17.26 -17.83 22.72
C ALA A 476 17.33 -17.68 21.20
N LEU A 477 17.11 -18.75 20.42
CA LEU A 477 17.15 -18.72 18.96
C LEU A 477 16.03 -17.83 18.40
N ASN A 478 14.81 -17.96 18.94
CA ASN A 478 13.73 -17.06 18.57
C ASN A 478 14.08 -15.60 18.90
N ALA A 479 14.75 -15.32 20.03
CA ALA A 479 15.09 -13.96 20.42
C ALA A 479 16.11 -13.34 19.45
N VAL A 480 17.14 -14.09 19.07
CA VAL A 480 18.15 -13.65 18.10
C VAL A 480 17.53 -13.42 16.72
N ALA A 481 16.64 -14.31 16.27
CA ALA A 481 15.93 -14.16 15.00
C ALA A 481 15.07 -12.89 14.99
N ILE A 482 14.28 -12.66 16.04
CA ILE A 482 13.46 -11.45 16.18
C ILE A 482 14.34 -10.19 16.14
N LYS A 483 15.44 -10.17 16.90
CA LYS A 483 16.35 -9.01 16.93
C LYS A 483 16.91 -8.70 15.53
N GLY A 484 17.36 -9.71 14.80
CA GLY A 484 17.87 -9.52 13.43
C GLY A 484 16.81 -8.97 12.48
N LEU A 485 15.61 -9.55 12.51
CA LEU A 485 14.48 -9.08 11.70
C LEU A 485 14.01 -7.68 12.09
N ALA A 486 14.03 -7.34 13.38
CA ALA A 486 13.67 -6.01 13.87
C ALA A 486 14.69 -4.95 13.38
N VAL A 487 15.99 -5.26 13.38
CA VAL A 487 17.00 -4.37 12.80
C VAL A 487 16.74 -4.15 11.31
N ALA A 488 16.47 -5.20 10.53
CA ALA A 488 16.13 -5.08 9.12
C ALA A 488 14.83 -4.26 8.90
N ALA A 489 13.82 -4.47 9.74
CA ALA A 489 12.58 -3.68 9.72
C ALA A 489 12.84 -2.20 10.00
N ILE A 490 13.74 -1.87 10.95
CA ILE A 490 14.11 -0.48 11.24
C ILE A 490 14.85 0.17 10.07
N PHE A 491 15.80 -0.52 9.42
CA PHE A 491 16.47 0.02 8.23
C PHE A 491 15.49 0.35 7.11
N THR A 492 14.60 -0.60 6.79
CA THR A 492 13.56 -0.40 5.78
C THR A 492 12.50 0.62 6.20
N GLY A 493 12.29 0.84 7.50
CA GLY A 493 11.41 1.90 8.01
C GLY A 493 12.05 3.28 7.87
N LEU A 494 13.32 3.42 8.28
CA LEU A 494 14.08 4.66 8.18
C LEU A 494 14.31 5.08 6.73
N SER A 495 14.32 4.16 5.76
CA SER A 495 14.42 4.53 4.34
C SER A 495 13.19 5.27 3.81
N TYR A 496 12.01 5.10 4.41
CA TYR A 496 10.84 5.92 4.07
C TYR A 496 10.96 7.34 4.62
N VAL A 497 11.57 7.49 5.81
CA VAL A 497 11.69 8.77 6.53
C VAL A 497 12.90 9.58 6.09
N SER A 498 13.92 8.92 5.54
CA SER A 498 15.17 9.57 5.12
C SER A 498 14.99 10.39 3.84
N THR A 499 14.69 11.67 4.01
CA THR A 499 14.50 12.64 2.91
C THR A 499 15.79 13.34 2.47
N SER A 500 16.90 13.15 3.20
CA SER A 500 18.21 13.73 2.87
C SER A 500 18.94 12.91 1.81
N GLU A 501 19.57 13.56 0.82
CA GLU A 501 20.46 12.92 -0.16
C GLU A 501 21.54 12.05 0.51
N ASP A 502 22.01 12.46 1.69
CA ASP A 502 23.06 11.76 2.44
C ASP A 502 22.62 10.48 3.15
N SER A 503 21.33 10.17 3.19
CA SER A 503 20.79 9.01 3.92
C SER A 503 21.32 8.86 5.35
N TRP A 504 21.49 9.98 6.06
CA TRP A 504 22.27 10.01 7.30
C TRP A 504 21.63 9.17 8.42
N LEU A 505 20.30 9.05 8.46
CA LEU A 505 19.57 8.20 9.41
C LEU A 505 20.00 6.74 9.30
N LEU A 506 20.18 6.23 8.07
CA LEU A 506 20.64 4.87 7.82
C LEU A 506 22.10 4.69 8.25
N LYS A 507 22.95 5.69 8.02
CA LYS A 507 24.36 5.69 8.48
C LYS A 507 24.45 5.64 10.01
N VAL A 508 23.65 6.45 10.71
CA VAL A 508 23.58 6.45 12.18
C VAL A 508 23.05 5.12 12.72
N MET A 509 22.02 4.54 12.11
CA MET A 509 21.53 3.20 12.46
C MET A 509 22.60 2.13 12.22
N GLY A 510 23.37 2.21 11.13
CA GLY A 510 24.53 1.36 10.89
C GLY A 510 25.60 1.48 11.97
N GLY A 511 25.89 2.72 12.39
CA GLY A 511 26.77 3.00 13.53
C GLY A 511 26.28 2.38 14.83
N PHE A 512 24.98 2.45 15.11
CA PHE A 512 24.37 1.80 16.27
C PHE A 512 24.54 0.27 16.24
N VAL A 513 24.32 -0.36 15.08
CA VAL A 513 24.52 -1.82 14.93
C VAL A 513 25.99 -2.19 15.17
N GLY A 514 26.93 -1.40 14.64
CA GLY A 514 28.36 -1.59 14.90
C GLY A 514 28.73 -1.42 16.37
N TRP A 515 28.16 -0.41 17.04
CA TRP A 515 28.31 -0.18 18.48
C TRP A 515 27.78 -1.35 19.31
N GLU A 516 26.55 -1.79 19.03
CA GLU A 516 25.93 -2.92 19.71
C GLU A 516 26.77 -4.19 19.54
N ALA A 517 27.21 -4.50 18.31
CA ALA A 517 28.09 -5.65 18.03
C ALA A 517 29.41 -5.57 18.80
N THR A 518 30.04 -4.39 18.85
CA THR A 518 31.29 -4.17 19.59
C THR A 518 31.09 -4.46 21.09
N MET A 519 30.00 -3.95 21.68
CA MET A 519 29.71 -4.20 23.09
C MET A 519 29.41 -5.66 23.40
N TYR A 520 28.72 -6.38 22.51
CA TYR A 520 28.51 -7.83 22.64
C TYR A 520 29.85 -8.60 22.60
N ILE A 521 30.77 -8.22 21.72
CA ILE A 521 32.10 -8.83 21.62
C ILE A 521 32.90 -8.59 22.91
N LEU A 522 32.91 -7.35 23.43
CA LEU A 522 33.60 -7.01 24.67
C LEU A 522 33.04 -7.76 25.88
N LEU A 523 31.71 -7.85 26.00
CA LEU A 523 31.04 -8.59 27.07
C LEU A 523 31.31 -10.10 26.99
N GLU A 524 31.34 -10.67 25.78
CA GLU A 524 31.66 -12.08 25.55
C GLU A 524 33.14 -12.37 25.87
N PHE A 525 34.07 -11.50 25.46
CA PHE A 525 35.48 -11.60 25.80
C PHE A 525 35.68 -11.54 27.32
N HIS A 526 35.05 -10.57 28.00
CA HIS A 526 35.12 -10.42 29.45
C HIS A 526 34.57 -11.64 30.19
N MET A 527 33.42 -12.20 29.76
CA MET A 527 32.89 -13.43 30.36
C MET A 527 33.84 -14.63 30.19
N ARG A 528 34.48 -14.77 29.03
CA ARG A 528 35.46 -15.84 28.79
C ARG A 528 36.72 -15.66 29.61
N TRP A 529 37.23 -14.44 29.71
CA TRP A 529 38.37 -14.08 30.55
C TRP A 529 38.11 -14.40 32.02
N LYS A 530 36.97 -13.95 32.55
CA LYS A 530 36.53 -14.22 33.93
C LYS A 530 36.46 -15.71 34.24
N ARG A 531 35.98 -16.53 33.30
CA ARG A 531 35.90 -17.99 33.49
C ARG A 531 37.29 -18.64 33.62
N ASN A 532 38.32 -18.04 33.04
CA ASN A 532 39.68 -18.56 33.03
C ASN A 532 40.56 -18.01 34.16
N ALA A 533 40.16 -16.93 34.85
CA ALA A 533 40.94 -16.32 35.93
C ALA A 533 40.61 -16.92 37.33
N HIS A 534 41.63 -17.14 38.16
CA HIS A 534 41.48 -17.64 39.54
C HIS A 534 40.81 -16.63 40.50
N ALA A 535 40.24 -17.15 41.60
CA ALA A 535 39.20 -16.55 42.44
C ALA A 535 39.50 -15.21 43.18
N GLU A 536 40.70 -14.64 43.07
CA GLU A 536 41.06 -13.40 43.79
C GLU A 536 40.45 -12.11 43.19
N SER A 537 39.84 -12.14 41.99
CA SER A 537 39.33 -10.93 41.30
C SER A 537 37.80 -10.77 41.21
N ALA A 538 37.02 -11.43 42.07
CA ALA A 538 35.55 -11.42 41.98
C ALA A 538 34.93 -10.00 42.09
N SER A 539 35.51 -9.13 42.92
CA SER A 539 35.07 -7.74 43.10
C SER A 539 35.38 -6.86 41.87
N GLU A 540 36.61 -6.92 41.35
CA GLU A 540 37.02 -6.17 40.15
C GLU A 540 36.26 -6.62 38.90
N SER A 541 36.01 -7.93 38.77
CA SER A 541 35.25 -8.51 37.67
C SER A 541 33.81 -7.98 37.61
N THR A 542 33.17 -7.79 38.77
CA THR A 542 31.80 -7.25 38.88
C THR A 542 31.77 -5.76 38.56
N ARG A 543 32.81 -5.01 38.96
CA ARG A 543 32.98 -3.58 38.61
C ARG A 543 33.08 -3.39 37.09
N MET A 544 33.83 -4.24 36.40
CA MET A 544 33.97 -4.18 34.94
C MET A 544 32.66 -4.49 34.19
N GLU A 545 31.89 -5.48 34.64
CA GLU A 545 30.56 -5.79 34.07
C GLU A 545 29.60 -4.59 34.18
N LEU A 546 29.62 -3.89 35.32
CA LEU A 546 28.81 -2.69 35.52
C LEU A 546 29.27 -1.54 34.61
N VAL A 547 30.58 -1.32 34.47
CA VAL A 547 31.14 -0.29 33.58
C VAL A 547 30.74 -0.55 32.13
N LEU A 548 30.90 -1.79 31.63
CA LEU A 548 30.48 -2.15 30.27
C LEU A 548 28.97 -1.96 30.07
N LEU A 549 28.14 -2.26 31.06
CA LEU A 549 26.70 -2.03 30.99
C LEU A 549 26.36 -0.53 30.91
N VAL A 550 27.00 0.30 31.73
CA VAL A 550 26.81 1.76 31.71
C VAL A 550 27.24 2.34 30.37
N LEU A 551 28.40 1.93 29.85
CA LEU A 551 28.87 2.33 28.53
C LEU A 551 27.87 1.93 27.44
N PHE A 552 27.41 0.68 27.45
CA PHE A 552 26.41 0.19 26.50
C PHE A 552 25.14 1.06 26.51
N PHE A 553 24.63 1.37 27.70
CA PHE A 553 23.43 2.17 27.88
C PHE A 553 23.62 3.61 27.39
N LEU A 554 24.73 4.26 27.74
CA LEU A 554 25.04 5.62 27.30
C LEU A 554 25.17 5.70 25.77
N GLY A 555 25.87 4.75 25.15
CA GLY A 555 26.00 4.69 23.70
C GLY A 555 24.65 4.47 23.01
N ASN A 556 23.81 3.55 23.52
CA ASN A 556 22.47 3.33 22.96
C ASN A 556 21.58 4.56 23.07
N ILE A 557 21.63 5.29 24.19
CA ILE A 557 20.88 6.54 24.34
C ILE A 557 21.36 7.58 23.33
N ALA A 558 22.67 7.74 23.14
CA ALA A 558 23.20 8.71 22.19
C ALA A 558 22.70 8.44 20.75
N PHE A 559 22.78 7.19 20.29
CA PHE A 559 22.24 6.79 19.00
C PHE A 559 20.72 6.93 18.91
N LEU A 560 19.99 6.53 19.95
CA LEU A 560 18.54 6.65 20.01
C LEU A 560 18.11 8.12 19.89
N VAL A 561 18.71 9.01 20.67
CA VAL A 561 18.40 10.44 20.64
C VAL A 561 18.68 11.03 19.26
N ALA A 562 19.81 10.69 18.64
CA ALA A 562 20.13 11.15 17.29
C ALA A 562 19.05 10.72 16.27
N LEU A 563 18.62 9.45 16.30
CA LEU A 563 17.58 8.94 15.41
C LEU A 563 16.19 9.53 15.71
N LEU A 564 15.84 9.73 16.98
CA LEU A 564 14.58 10.35 17.38
C LEU A 564 14.50 11.82 16.96
N VAL A 565 15.59 12.58 17.11
CA VAL A 565 15.69 13.95 16.59
C VAL A 565 15.53 13.94 15.07
N GLY A 566 16.16 12.98 14.41
CA GLY A 566 16.03 12.75 12.98
C GLY A 566 14.58 12.55 12.51
N ILE A 567 13.86 11.61 13.12
CA ILE A 567 12.43 11.36 12.86
C ILE A 567 11.56 12.58 13.20
N GLY A 568 11.93 13.34 14.23
CA GLY A 568 11.24 14.59 14.57
C GLY A 568 11.36 15.65 13.48
N SER A 569 12.57 15.77 12.91
CA SER A 569 12.92 16.77 11.90
C SER A 569 12.49 16.45 10.47
N SER A 570 12.22 15.17 10.16
CA SER A 570 11.83 14.67 8.84
C SER A 570 10.42 15.06 8.41
#